data_AF-A0A6P1VVV8-F1
#
_entry.id   AF-A0A6P1VVV8-F1
#
_cell.length_a   1.000
_cell.length_b   1.000
_cell.length_c   1.000
_cell.angle_alpha   90.00
_cell.angle_beta   90.00
_cell.angle_gamma   90.00
#
_symmetry.space_group_name_H-M   'P 1'
#
loop_
_entity.id
_entity.type
_entity.pdbx_description
1 polymer ?
#
loop_
_entity_poly.entity_id
_entity_poly.type
_entity_poly.pdbx_seq_one_letter_code
_entity_poly.pdbx_strand_id
1 'polypeptide(L)'
;MKPNIFTSPNLFTFTFINPVKGLLAVLIASLLFMTGCKKETDVNPAGTLTANAGPDQSVQVGQTVTLDGSASNDSQGKPLSYQWTLLRKPAKSTVTLTGATSFKPTFKPDEVGEYEAELTITGTNGKSTDKVLIAASVAEPLAISANITVKTNLVDRVLNPDLPDYIVTKNIDVQHELTINPGVVIAFERDVRMNVIDGSGLLIAKGTADNRIKFVGVQKTKGFWVGITLYSGSNANVMDYVDIMHAGSRTIYSTTKSALFLSGGSKAQIALKNCLFSQNDGYGIYVYDGGLLREFAQNAFTSNTEAGILLDAANVAKLDAASTFTGGNGRNVVEVTPSGIKGSSEVVWAGFNDKTPYRISGDFTVNSGWKLNPGVTLEMNRDAVIRINTEGYLSAKGTASQKITFTGADRTAAYWKGLICYSQDAKNQLENAEVSNGGSTAIVSGKKANIAIYGTKAVMAIKNTRISGSGGYGVYVAYGASANTDVTSANTYEANSQTNVLIEK
;
A
#
# COMPACT_ATOMS: atom_id res chain seq x y z
N MET A 1 -7.14 41.12 34.32
CA MET A 1 -7.86 40.19 35.22
C MET A 1 -6.90 39.04 35.52
N LYS A 2 -6.56 38.86 36.80
CA LYS A 2 -5.49 37.96 37.28
C LYS A 2 -5.95 36.49 37.38
N PRO A 3 -5.04 35.50 37.27
CA PRO A 3 -5.29 34.08 37.50
C PRO A 3 -4.88 33.65 38.93
N ASN A 4 -5.19 32.40 39.32
CA ASN A 4 -4.49 31.51 40.29
C ASN A 4 -5.36 30.25 40.52
N ILE A 5 -4.94 29.04 40.94
CA ILE A 5 -3.72 28.20 41.06
C ILE A 5 -4.09 27.12 42.12
N PHE A 6 -3.81 25.84 41.81
CA PHE A 6 -3.40 24.67 42.62
C PHE A 6 -3.99 24.25 44.02
N THR A 7 -4.21 22.92 44.08
CA THR A 7 -3.93 21.89 45.13
C THR A 7 -4.70 21.74 46.45
N SER A 8 -5.31 20.54 46.58
CA SER A 8 -5.41 19.54 47.70
C SER A 8 -5.39 20.00 49.18
N PRO A 9 -6.01 19.27 50.16
CA PRO A 9 -5.50 17.95 50.59
C PRO A 9 -6.50 16.95 51.25
N ASN A 10 -5.98 15.74 51.49
CA ASN A 10 -6.51 14.67 52.37
C ASN A 10 -6.45 15.05 53.86
N LEU A 11 -7.34 14.46 54.69
CA LEU A 11 -7.04 13.59 55.85
C LEU A 11 -8.22 13.61 56.85
N PHE A 12 -8.70 12.42 57.25
CA PHE A 12 -9.39 12.21 58.52
C PHE A 12 -8.68 11.11 59.32
N THR A 13 -8.72 11.32 60.63
CA THR A 13 -7.91 10.80 61.73
C THR A 13 -8.37 9.44 62.26
N PHE A 14 -7.42 8.65 62.78
CA PHE A 14 -7.65 7.56 63.73
C PHE A 14 -6.87 7.86 65.02
N THR A 15 -7.51 7.62 66.16
CA THR A 15 -6.89 7.63 67.49
C THR A 15 -7.31 6.35 68.21
N PHE A 16 -6.39 5.66 68.90
CA PHE A 16 -6.48 5.33 70.34
C PHE A 16 -5.31 4.42 70.78
N ILE A 17 -4.38 5.02 71.53
CA ILE A 17 -3.75 4.64 72.82
C ILE A 17 -3.02 3.28 72.99
N ASN A 18 -1.73 3.40 73.34
CA ASN A 18 -0.85 2.51 74.13
C ASN A 18 -0.59 3.21 75.49
N PRO A 19 -0.14 2.59 76.61
CA PRO A 19 1.25 2.03 76.78
C PRO A 19 1.36 0.83 77.80
N VAL A 20 2.50 0.14 78.04
CA VAL A 20 3.67 0.50 78.90
C VAL A 20 4.75 -0.63 78.94
N LYS A 21 6.03 -0.23 78.74
CA LYS A 21 7.38 -0.60 79.34
C LYS A 21 7.66 -2.01 79.93
N GLY A 22 8.84 -2.64 79.94
CA GLY A 22 10.24 -2.30 79.59
C GLY A 22 11.28 -2.87 80.61
N LEU A 23 12.42 -3.42 80.10
CA LEU A 23 13.79 -3.58 80.68
C LEU A 23 14.28 -4.81 81.53
N LEU A 24 15.14 -5.64 80.88
CA LEU A 24 16.58 -5.99 81.10
C LEU A 24 17.21 -6.29 82.50
N ALA A 25 17.97 -7.41 82.64
CA ALA A 25 19.33 -7.49 83.26
C ALA A 25 19.97 -8.92 83.41
N VAL A 26 21.22 -9.03 82.89
CA VAL A 26 22.46 -9.66 83.45
C VAL A 26 22.75 -11.19 83.36
N LEU A 27 24.03 -11.45 83.05
CA LEU A 27 24.77 -12.68 82.73
C LEU A 27 25.81 -12.98 83.84
N ILE A 28 26.22 -14.26 84.06
CA ILE A 28 27.62 -14.79 84.20
C ILE A 28 27.69 -16.16 84.94
N ALA A 29 28.28 -17.14 84.22
CA ALA A 29 29.15 -18.31 84.55
C ALA A 29 28.98 -19.10 85.88
N SER A 30 29.09 -20.45 85.91
CA SER A 30 30.38 -21.18 85.75
C SER A 30 30.26 -22.73 85.79
N LEU A 31 31.11 -23.38 84.97
CA LEU A 31 31.87 -24.65 85.14
C LEU A 31 31.29 -26.08 84.91
N LEU A 32 32.14 -26.85 84.19
CA LEU A 32 32.12 -28.24 83.69
C LEU A 32 32.19 -29.32 84.81
N PHE A 33 31.76 -30.58 84.63
CA PHE A 33 32.45 -31.63 83.85
C PHE A 33 31.60 -32.92 83.59
N MET A 34 31.78 -33.45 82.37
CA MET A 34 31.97 -34.86 81.97
C MET A 34 30.80 -35.84 81.67
N THR A 35 30.75 -36.14 80.37
CA THR A 35 30.72 -37.47 79.72
C THR A 35 29.40 -38.22 79.56
N GLY A 36 29.00 -38.33 78.30
CA GLY A 36 28.13 -39.38 77.78
C GLY A 36 28.04 -39.29 76.26
N CYS A 37 28.97 -39.95 75.55
CA CYS A 37 28.95 -40.04 74.10
C CYS A 37 27.67 -40.70 73.57
N LYS A 38 26.88 -39.96 72.81
CA LYS A 38 26.41 -40.41 71.49
C LYS A 38 26.63 -39.26 70.53
N LYS A 39 27.56 -39.43 69.58
CA LYS A 39 27.48 -38.73 68.30
C LYS A 39 26.15 -39.18 67.70
N GLU A 40 25.12 -38.36 67.81
CA GLU A 40 24.11 -38.36 66.76
C GLU A 40 24.88 -38.03 65.49
N THR A 41 24.93 -39.00 64.57
CA THR A 41 25.19 -38.67 63.19
C THR A 41 24.13 -37.65 62.81
N ASP A 42 24.50 -36.37 62.69
CA ASP A 42 23.72 -35.43 61.91
C ASP A 42 23.46 -36.11 60.57
N VAL A 43 22.25 -36.64 60.41
CA VAL A 43 21.76 -37.07 59.11
C VAL A 43 21.62 -35.75 58.38
N ASN A 44 22.67 -35.33 57.66
CA ASN A 44 22.57 -34.22 56.74
C ASN A 44 21.35 -34.54 55.87
N PRO A 45 20.25 -33.77 55.95
CA PRO A 45 19.06 -34.10 55.20
C PRO A 45 19.47 -34.25 53.74
N ALA A 46 19.14 -35.39 53.14
CA ALA A 46 19.41 -35.63 51.74
C ALA A 46 18.85 -34.43 50.97
N GLY A 47 19.73 -33.66 50.31
CA GLY A 47 19.35 -32.40 49.68
C GLY A 47 18.19 -32.66 48.71
N THR A 48 17.09 -31.95 48.91
CA THR A 48 15.86 -32.16 48.14
C THR A 48 15.95 -31.37 46.84
N LEU A 49 15.61 -32.02 45.72
CA LEU A 49 15.56 -31.41 44.41
C LEU A 49 14.12 -31.01 44.08
N THR A 50 13.90 -29.75 43.77
CA THR A 50 12.60 -29.22 43.36
C THR A 50 12.70 -28.71 41.93
N ALA A 51 12.15 -29.46 40.98
CA ALA A 51 11.94 -28.97 39.62
C ALA A 51 10.81 -27.93 39.62
N ASN A 52 10.99 -26.88 38.82
CA ASN A 52 9.96 -25.89 38.57
C ASN A 52 10.02 -25.52 37.08
N ALA A 53 9.03 -25.96 36.31
CA ALA A 53 8.90 -25.75 34.88
C ALA A 53 8.29 -24.38 34.52
N GLY A 54 7.90 -23.61 35.53
CA GLY A 54 7.19 -22.35 35.38
C GLY A 54 5.67 -22.53 35.25
N PRO A 55 4.91 -21.42 35.19
CA PRO A 55 3.46 -21.47 35.04
C PRO A 55 3.05 -21.89 33.61
N ASP A 56 1.85 -22.45 33.50
CA ASP A 56 1.21 -22.75 32.21
C ASP A 56 1.12 -21.49 31.31
N GLN A 57 1.25 -21.70 30.01
CA GLN A 57 1.30 -20.62 29.01
C GLN A 57 0.13 -20.73 28.02
N SER A 58 -0.43 -19.58 27.65
CA SER A 58 -1.39 -19.47 26.54
C SER A 58 -0.76 -18.61 25.44
N VAL A 59 -0.67 -19.15 24.23
CA VAL A 59 0.06 -18.54 23.12
C VAL A 59 -0.68 -18.73 21.80
N GLN A 60 -0.33 -17.94 20.79
CA GLN A 60 -0.78 -18.18 19.43
C GLN A 60 0.11 -19.20 18.72
N VAL A 61 -0.45 -19.95 17.78
CA VAL A 61 0.35 -20.74 16.83
C VAL A 61 1.39 -19.85 16.15
N GLY A 62 2.65 -20.31 16.11
CA GLY A 62 3.81 -19.61 15.57
C GLY A 62 4.54 -18.69 16.57
N GLN A 63 3.95 -18.39 17.71
CA GLN A 63 4.57 -17.58 18.75
C GLN A 63 5.74 -18.32 19.41
N THR A 64 6.87 -17.64 19.60
CA THR A 64 7.99 -18.23 20.35
C THR A 64 7.59 -18.38 21.81
N VAL A 65 7.49 -19.63 22.25
CA VAL A 65 7.36 -20.03 23.65
C VAL A 65 8.77 -20.11 24.24
N THR A 66 8.96 -19.51 25.41
CA THR A 66 10.17 -19.70 26.23
C THR A 66 9.75 -20.39 27.52
N LEU A 67 10.29 -21.58 27.75
CA LEU A 67 10.09 -22.28 29.03
C LEU A 67 11.14 -21.78 30.01
N ASP A 68 10.85 -21.79 31.32
CA ASP A 68 11.76 -21.23 32.31
C ASP A 68 11.91 -22.16 33.52
N GLY A 69 13.01 -22.90 33.52
CA GLY A 69 13.40 -23.79 34.60
C GLY A 69 14.19 -23.11 35.72
N SER A 70 14.47 -21.80 35.62
CA SER A 70 15.43 -21.12 36.51
C SER A 70 15.01 -21.04 37.98
N ALA A 71 13.73 -21.27 38.29
CA ALA A 71 13.21 -21.35 39.65
C ALA A 71 13.43 -22.73 40.30
N SER A 72 14.00 -23.70 39.56
CA SER A 72 14.37 -25.01 40.08
C SER A 72 15.51 -24.90 41.09
N ASN A 73 15.51 -25.73 42.13
CA ASN A 73 16.53 -25.66 43.18
C ASN A 73 16.96 -27.04 43.72
N ASP A 74 18.19 -27.06 44.25
CA ASP A 74 18.65 -28.02 45.24
C ASP A 74 18.65 -27.31 46.60
N SER A 75 18.06 -27.92 47.63
CA SER A 75 18.02 -27.34 48.98
C SER A 75 19.40 -27.08 49.60
N GLN A 76 20.47 -27.66 49.04
CA GLN A 76 21.87 -27.45 49.41
C GLN A 76 22.60 -26.47 48.47
N GLY A 77 21.92 -25.86 47.49
CA GLY A 77 22.49 -24.88 46.56
C GLY A 77 23.48 -25.46 45.54
N LYS A 78 23.45 -26.78 45.32
CA LYS A 78 24.35 -27.44 44.36
C LYS A 78 23.91 -27.17 42.90
N PRO A 79 24.84 -27.21 41.94
CA PRO A 79 24.52 -27.05 40.52
C PRO A 79 23.54 -28.11 40.02
N LEU A 80 22.64 -27.69 39.12
CA LEU A 80 21.65 -28.54 38.46
C LEU A 80 21.96 -28.66 36.96
N SER A 81 21.69 -29.84 36.40
CA SER A 81 21.58 -30.04 34.95
C SER A 81 20.11 -30.12 34.55
N TYR A 82 19.79 -29.60 33.36
CA TYR A 82 18.42 -29.46 32.86
C TYR A 82 18.23 -30.34 31.63
N GLN A 83 17.06 -30.95 31.50
CA GLN A 83 16.62 -31.63 30.29
C GLN A 83 15.12 -31.41 30.13
N TRP A 84 14.74 -30.84 28.99
CA TRP A 84 13.35 -30.65 28.61
C TRP A 84 12.92 -31.66 27.56
N THR A 85 11.68 -32.13 27.66
CA THR A 85 11.07 -33.01 26.66
C THR A 85 9.64 -32.53 26.37
N LEU A 86 9.19 -32.65 25.12
CA LEU A 86 7.78 -32.47 24.76
C LEU A 86 7.11 -33.84 24.87
N LEU A 87 6.31 -34.03 25.92
CA LEU A 87 5.59 -35.28 26.18
C LEU A 87 4.35 -35.42 25.30
N ARG A 88 3.63 -34.32 25.11
CA ARG A 88 2.42 -34.28 24.30
C ARG A 88 2.45 -33.07 23.37
N LYS A 89 1.97 -33.27 22.15
CA LYS A 89 1.71 -32.22 21.17
C LYS A 89 0.57 -32.67 20.24
N PRO A 90 -0.10 -31.73 19.54
CA PRO A 90 -1.10 -32.08 18.55
C PRO A 90 -0.57 -33.10 17.52
N ALA A 91 -1.42 -34.01 17.04
CA ALA A 91 -0.97 -35.14 16.20
C ALA A 91 -0.25 -34.74 14.91
N LYS A 92 -0.56 -33.56 14.36
CA LYS A 92 0.09 -33.01 13.16
C LYS A 92 1.34 -32.18 13.45
N SER A 93 1.61 -31.90 14.73
CA SER A 93 2.72 -31.06 15.14
C SER A 93 4.06 -31.76 14.92
N THR A 94 4.97 -31.07 14.26
CA THR A 94 6.35 -31.51 13.99
C THR A 94 7.39 -30.80 14.85
N VAL A 95 6.99 -29.82 15.66
CA VAL A 95 7.91 -29.01 16.47
C VAL A 95 8.81 -29.82 17.41
N THR A 96 10.02 -29.29 17.61
CA THR A 96 11.04 -29.72 18.57
C THR A 96 11.53 -28.54 19.43
N LEU A 97 12.06 -28.81 20.61
CA LEU A 97 12.67 -27.80 21.48
C LEU A 97 14.07 -27.41 20.99
N THR A 98 14.34 -26.11 20.92
CA THR A 98 15.68 -25.56 20.73
C THR A 98 16.32 -25.32 22.10
N GLY A 99 17.53 -25.84 22.31
CA GLY A 99 18.25 -25.71 23.57
C GLY A 99 17.63 -26.52 24.72
N ALA A 100 17.17 -27.74 24.45
CA ALA A 100 16.47 -28.60 25.42
C ALA A 100 17.26 -28.88 26.72
N THR A 101 18.58 -28.68 26.75
CA THR A 101 19.42 -28.81 27.95
C THR A 101 19.69 -27.48 28.67
N SER A 102 19.13 -26.38 28.18
CA SER A 102 19.19 -25.05 28.80
C SER A 102 18.14 -24.93 29.91
N PHE A 103 18.37 -24.02 30.86
CA PHE A 103 17.34 -23.61 31.81
C PHE A 103 16.22 -22.78 31.13
N LYS A 104 16.44 -22.26 29.91
CA LYS A 104 15.45 -21.55 29.09
C LYS A 104 15.40 -22.05 27.63
N PRO A 105 14.83 -23.23 27.35
CA PRO A 105 14.63 -23.68 25.98
C PRO A 105 13.49 -22.89 25.31
N THR A 106 13.43 -22.96 23.99
CA THR A 106 12.37 -22.33 23.21
C THR A 106 11.78 -23.25 22.15
N PHE A 107 10.53 -23.01 21.76
CA PHE A 107 9.92 -23.62 20.58
C PHE A 107 8.80 -22.71 20.03
N LYS A 108 8.25 -23.07 18.87
CA LYS A 108 7.10 -22.39 18.26
C LYS A 108 6.00 -23.41 17.99
N PRO A 109 4.85 -23.38 18.70
CA PRO A 109 3.71 -24.22 18.36
C PRO A 109 3.36 -24.08 16.88
N ASP A 110 3.24 -25.18 16.16
CA ASP A 110 2.92 -25.25 14.74
C ASP A 110 1.48 -25.69 14.46
N GLU A 111 0.75 -26.09 15.50
CA GLU A 111 -0.63 -26.56 15.44
C GLU A 111 -1.43 -26.04 16.64
N VAL A 112 -2.74 -25.95 16.47
CA VAL A 112 -3.67 -25.60 17.56
C VAL A 112 -3.78 -26.77 18.52
N GLY A 113 -3.80 -26.48 19.81
CA GLY A 113 -4.02 -27.45 20.87
C GLY A 113 -2.98 -27.37 21.97
N GLU A 114 -2.97 -28.39 22.81
CA GLU A 114 -2.13 -28.43 24.01
C GLU A 114 -0.80 -29.13 23.75
N TYR A 115 0.27 -28.46 24.18
CA TYR A 115 1.62 -29.01 24.26
C TYR A 115 1.97 -29.20 25.75
N GLU A 116 2.43 -30.38 26.14
CA GLU A 116 2.91 -30.64 27.50
C GLU A 116 4.42 -30.80 27.46
N ALA A 117 5.14 -29.88 28.10
CA ALA A 117 6.59 -29.96 28.26
C ALA A 117 6.94 -30.42 29.67
N GLU A 118 7.88 -31.33 29.79
CA GLU A 118 8.41 -31.80 31.07
C GLU A 118 9.86 -31.33 31.22
N LEU A 119 10.13 -30.66 32.34
CA LEU A 119 11.45 -30.38 32.85
C LEU A 119 11.90 -31.54 33.74
N THR A 120 13.04 -32.13 33.43
CA THR A 120 13.80 -32.99 34.34
C THR A 120 15.06 -32.25 34.78
N ILE A 121 15.21 -32.01 36.08
CA ILE A 121 16.50 -31.58 36.67
C ILE A 121 17.24 -32.79 37.23
N THR A 122 18.56 -32.83 37.07
CA THR A 122 19.43 -33.82 37.70
C THR A 122 20.49 -33.13 38.55
N GLY A 123 20.55 -33.49 39.82
CA GLY A 123 21.56 -33.05 40.80
C GLY A 123 22.29 -34.24 41.41
N THR A 124 23.17 -33.98 42.40
CA THR A 124 23.98 -35.06 43.02
C THR A 124 23.14 -36.11 43.76
N ASN A 125 21.92 -35.74 44.16
CA ASN A 125 21.06 -36.54 45.03
C ASN A 125 19.92 -37.22 44.25
N GLY A 126 19.89 -37.13 42.92
CA GLY A 126 18.89 -37.77 42.07
C GLY A 126 18.32 -36.87 40.98
N LYS A 127 17.05 -37.11 40.64
CA LYS A 127 16.29 -36.37 39.63
C LYS A 127 14.98 -35.85 40.21
N SER A 128 14.50 -34.72 39.71
CA SER A 128 13.18 -34.18 40.00
C SER A 128 12.56 -33.70 38.68
N THR A 129 11.25 -33.79 38.58
CA THR A 129 10.51 -33.47 37.34
C THR A 129 9.36 -32.52 37.63
N ASP A 130 9.09 -31.61 36.70
CA ASP A 130 7.92 -30.76 36.72
C ASP A 130 7.41 -30.54 35.30
N LYS A 131 6.12 -30.25 35.16
CA LYS A 131 5.45 -30.12 33.86
C LYS A 131 4.84 -28.74 33.71
N VAL A 132 4.79 -28.29 32.46
CA VAL A 132 4.11 -27.05 32.09
C VAL A 132 3.26 -27.30 30.85
N LEU A 133 2.02 -26.83 30.89
CA LEU A 133 1.07 -26.89 29.79
C LEU A 133 1.17 -25.62 28.96
N ILE A 134 1.19 -25.78 27.64
CA ILE A 134 1.15 -24.69 26.69
C ILE A 134 -0.08 -24.88 25.80
N ALA A 135 -1.08 -24.02 25.99
CA ALA A 135 -2.28 -23.98 25.16
C ALA A 135 -2.04 -23.05 23.96
N ALA A 136 -1.90 -23.63 22.77
CA ALA A 136 -1.77 -22.89 21.52
C ALA A 136 -3.15 -22.71 20.86
N SER A 137 -3.55 -21.47 20.60
CA SER A 137 -4.81 -21.13 19.92
C SER A 137 -4.59 -20.44 18.58
N VAL A 138 -5.65 -20.39 17.76
CA VAL A 138 -5.69 -19.51 16.59
C VAL A 138 -5.88 -18.08 17.07
N ALA A 139 -5.19 -17.13 16.45
CA ALA A 139 -5.48 -15.72 16.67
C ALA A 139 -6.81 -15.36 16.01
N GLU A 140 -7.75 -14.81 16.79
CA GLU A 140 -9.01 -14.31 16.25
C GLU A 140 -8.90 -12.83 15.85
N PRO A 141 -9.39 -12.45 14.65
CA PRO A 141 -9.41 -11.06 14.23
C PRO A 141 -10.36 -10.22 15.10
N LEU A 142 -9.97 -8.98 15.37
CA LEU A 142 -10.88 -8.02 16.00
C LEU A 142 -11.86 -7.41 15.00
N ALA A 143 -13.14 -7.42 15.35
CA ALA A 143 -14.16 -6.77 14.54
C ALA A 143 -14.05 -5.23 14.64
N ILE A 144 -14.05 -4.56 13.49
CA ILE A 144 -14.26 -3.11 13.36
C ILE A 144 -15.67 -2.93 12.78
N SER A 145 -16.60 -2.51 13.64
CA SER A 145 -18.02 -2.41 13.29
C SER A 145 -18.61 -1.00 13.48
N ALA A 146 -17.76 -0.01 13.73
CA ALA A 146 -18.14 1.37 14.01
C ALA A 146 -17.13 2.34 13.41
N ASN A 147 -17.55 3.58 13.25
CA ASN A 147 -16.72 4.67 12.73
C ASN A 147 -15.51 4.95 13.65
N ILE A 148 -14.41 5.40 13.05
CA ILE A 148 -13.23 5.85 13.77
C ILE A 148 -13.42 7.33 14.12
N THR A 149 -13.93 7.61 15.32
CA THR A 149 -14.24 8.98 15.78
C THR A 149 -13.17 9.58 16.70
N VAL A 150 -12.20 8.77 17.10
CA VAL A 150 -11.04 9.16 17.92
C VAL A 150 -9.76 8.63 17.29
N LYS A 151 -8.62 9.21 17.66
CA LYS A 151 -7.31 8.72 17.22
C LYS A 151 -7.20 7.24 17.54
N THR A 152 -7.02 6.43 16.50
CA THR A 152 -6.99 4.97 16.59
C THR A 152 -5.72 4.45 15.94
N ASN A 153 -5.05 3.52 16.63
CA ASN A 153 -3.85 2.86 16.15
C ASN A 153 -4.11 1.36 16.04
N LEU A 154 -4.07 0.83 14.81
CA LEU A 154 -4.16 -0.60 14.55
C LEU A 154 -2.75 -1.20 14.58
N VAL A 155 -2.60 -2.27 15.35
CA VAL A 155 -1.32 -2.96 15.57
C VAL A 155 -1.39 -4.37 15.00
N ASP A 156 -0.25 -4.91 14.60
CA ASP A 156 -0.12 -6.32 14.21
C ASP A 156 -0.31 -7.19 15.46
N ARG A 157 -1.24 -8.13 15.38
CA ARG A 157 -1.74 -8.98 16.48
C ARG A 157 -1.74 -10.46 16.10
N VAL A 158 -1.70 -10.77 14.81
CA VAL A 158 -1.82 -12.11 14.25
C VAL A 158 -0.53 -12.41 13.53
N LEU A 159 0.30 -13.27 14.16
CA LEU A 159 1.62 -13.60 13.66
C LEU A 159 1.63 -14.23 12.25
N ASN A 160 0.51 -14.79 11.82
CA ASN A 160 0.37 -15.32 10.47
C ASN A 160 -0.10 -14.20 9.52
N PRO A 161 0.77 -13.69 8.62
CA PRO A 161 0.44 -12.58 7.72
C PRO A 161 -0.56 -12.94 6.61
N ASP A 162 -1.02 -14.20 6.55
CA ASP A 162 -2.10 -14.64 5.66
C ASP A 162 -3.49 -14.58 6.31
N LEU A 163 -3.55 -14.36 7.62
CA LEU A 163 -4.76 -14.22 8.40
C LEU A 163 -4.98 -12.75 8.79
N PRO A 164 -6.24 -12.29 8.90
CA PRO A 164 -6.53 -10.91 9.29
C PRO A 164 -6.30 -10.66 10.78
N ASP A 165 -5.76 -9.49 11.11
CA ASP A 165 -5.78 -8.90 12.45
C ASP A 165 -7.14 -8.29 12.79
N TYR A 166 -7.77 -7.72 11.77
CA TYR A 166 -9.03 -7.00 11.89
C TYR A 166 -9.99 -7.41 10.79
N ILE A 167 -11.28 -7.54 11.13
CA ILE A 167 -12.36 -7.69 10.15
C ILE A 167 -13.29 -6.49 10.23
N VAL A 168 -13.44 -5.76 9.12
CA VAL A 168 -14.42 -4.69 8.98
C VAL A 168 -15.76 -5.31 8.57
N THR A 169 -16.74 -5.26 9.49
CA THR A 169 -18.03 -5.98 9.36
C THR A 169 -19.17 -5.10 8.86
N LYS A 170 -18.96 -3.79 8.83
CA LYS A 170 -19.94 -2.79 8.35
C LYS A 170 -19.20 -1.66 7.66
N ASN A 171 -19.93 -0.90 6.83
CA ASN A 171 -19.37 0.35 6.30
C ASN A 171 -18.91 1.23 7.47
N ILE A 172 -17.68 1.75 7.37
CA ILE A 172 -17.11 2.63 8.37
C ILE A 172 -16.65 3.94 7.76
N ASP A 173 -16.77 5.00 8.54
CA ASP A 173 -16.14 6.28 8.28
C ASP A 173 -14.96 6.49 9.22
N VAL A 174 -13.82 6.87 8.64
CA VAL A 174 -12.66 7.38 9.34
C VAL A 174 -12.84 8.88 9.51
N GLN A 175 -13.35 9.26 10.68
CA GLN A 175 -13.69 10.64 11.07
C GLN A 175 -12.61 11.30 11.93
N HIS A 176 -11.57 10.56 12.28
CA HIS A 176 -10.38 11.03 12.98
C HIS A 176 -9.16 10.24 12.46
N GLU A 177 -7.95 10.60 12.91
CA GLU A 177 -6.71 9.87 12.60
C GLU A 177 -6.84 8.35 12.84
N LEU A 178 -6.67 7.58 11.76
CA LEU A 178 -6.44 6.14 11.75
C LEU A 178 -5.00 5.87 11.32
N THR A 179 -4.19 5.40 12.27
CA THR A 179 -2.84 4.91 12.02
C THR A 179 -2.84 3.39 11.96
N ILE A 180 -2.16 2.82 10.98
CA ILE A 180 -2.03 1.38 10.76
C ILE A 180 -0.54 1.04 10.73
N ASN A 181 -0.11 0.20 11.66
CA ASN A 181 1.28 -0.21 11.81
C ASN A 181 1.70 -1.26 10.76
N PRO A 182 3.02 -1.42 10.50
CA PRO A 182 3.53 -2.49 9.65
C PRO A 182 3.00 -3.88 10.03
N GLY A 183 2.78 -4.72 9.03
CA GLY A 183 2.32 -6.11 9.20
C GLY A 183 0.80 -6.29 9.27
N VAL A 184 0.05 -5.22 9.58
CA VAL A 184 -1.40 -5.32 9.79
C VAL A 184 -2.16 -5.78 8.54
N VAL A 185 -3.00 -6.80 8.70
CA VAL A 185 -3.95 -7.31 7.72
C VAL A 185 -5.38 -6.96 8.14
N ILE A 186 -6.04 -6.16 7.32
CA ILE A 186 -7.45 -5.76 7.50
C ILE A 186 -8.29 -6.45 6.42
N ALA A 187 -9.15 -7.36 6.83
CA ALA A 187 -10.11 -8.00 5.94
C ALA A 187 -11.47 -7.27 5.98
N PHE A 188 -12.15 -7.19 4.84
CA PHE A 188 -13.47 -6.59 4.71
C PHE A 188 -14.50 -7.67 4.40
N GLU A 189 -15.61 -7.64 5.12
CA GLU A 189 -16.77 -8.45 4.75
C GLU A 189 -17.33 -8.03 3.38
N ARG A 190 -18.20 -8.89 2.84
CA ARG A 190 -18.77 -8.70 1.52
C ARG A 190 -19.45 -7.33 1.42
N ASP A 191 -19.19 -6.62 0.33
CA ASP A 191 -19.84 -5.35 0.02
C ASP A 191 -19.62 -4.22 1.07
N VAL A 192 -18.63 -4.37 1.93
CA VAL A 192 -18.24 -3.33 2.90
C VAL A 192 -17.28 -2.31 2.28
N ARG A 193 -17.43 -1.03 2.66
CA ARG A 193 -16.54 0.08 2.28
C ARG A 193 -15.91 0.76 3.50
N MET A 194 -14.76 1.38 3.30
CA MET A 194 -14.18 2.35 4.23
C MET A 194 -14.16 3.73 3.57
N ASN A 195 -14.71 4.74 4.24
CA ASN A 195 -14.58 6.13 3.82
C ASN A 195 -13.58 6.85 4.72
N VAL A 196 -12.72 7.70 4.16
CA VAL A 196 -11.91 8.65 4.92
C VAL A 196 -12.48 10.03 4.67
N ILE A 197 -13.26 10.53 5.62
CA ILE A 197 -14.08 11.72 5.41
C ILE A 197 -13.26 13.01 5.44
N ASP A 198 -13.79 14.06 4.83
CA ASP A 198 -13.14 15.37 4.83
C ASP A 198 -13.25 16.09 6.18
N GLY A 199 -12.41 17.11 6.39
CA GLY A 199 -12.34 17.93 7.61
C GLY A 199 -11.46 17.34 8.72
N SER A 200 -11.72 16.10 9.14
CA SER A 200 -11.00 15.47 10.27
C SER A 200 -10.50 14.04 10.01
N GLY A 201 -10.97 13.38 8.95
CA GLY A 201 -10.47 12.07 8.57
C GLY A 201 -9.00 12.12 8.14
N LEU A 202 -8.20 11.17 8.61
CA LEU A 202 -6.78 11.05 8.27
C LEU A 202 -6.40 9.57 8.27
N LEU A 203 -5.80 9.11 7.17
CA LEU A 203 -5.30 7.75 7.03
C LEU A 203 -3.77 7.74 6.95
N ILE A 204 -3.13 7.08 7.91
CA ILE A 204 -1.68 6.86 7.93
C ILE A 204 -1.43 5.35 7.91
N ALA A 205 -1.10 4.80 6.75
CA ALA A 205 -0.71 3.40 6.60
C ALA A 205 0.74 3.33 6.12
N LYS A 206 1.67 2.92 6.99
CA LYS A 206 3.10 2.85 6.67
C LYS A 206 3.65 1.49 7.07
N GLY A 207 3.69 0.57 6.12
CA GLY A 207 4.35 -0.72 6.26
C GLY A 207 5.85 -0.64 5.98
N THR A 208 6.47 -1.81 5.88
CA THR A 208 7.85 -1.98 5.38
C THR A 208 7.89 -3.05 4.29
N ALA A 209 9.04 -3.23 3.65
CA ALA A 209 9.23 -4.26 2.63
C ALA A 209 8.88 -5.67 3.14
N ASP A 210 9.29 -5.98 4.37
CA ASP A 210 9.08 -7.28 5.00
C ASP A 210 7.69 -7.38 5.68
N ASN A 211 7.16 -6.26 6.16
CA ASN A 211 5.91 -6.20 6.92
C ASN A 211 4.93 -5.23 6.25
N ARG A 212 4.43 -5.63 5.08
CA ARG A 212 3.45 -4.86 4.30
C ARG A 212 2.09 -4.84 5.00
N ILE A 213 1.38 -3.72 4.90
CA ILE A 213 -0.01 -3.61 5.36
C ILE A 213 -0.92 -4.13 4.25
N LYS A 214 -1.98 -4.87 4.59
CA LYS A 214 -2.89 -5.45 3.59
C LYS A 214 -4.34 -5.04 3.85
N PHE A 215 -5.03 -4.54 2.82
CA PHE A 215 -6.49 -4.41 2.78
C PHE A 215 -7.05 -5.46 1.81
N VAL A 216 -7.80 -6.42 2.33
CA VAL A 216 -8.22 -7.61 1.56
C VAL A 216 -9.70 -7.95 1.78
N GLY A 217 -10.28 -8.79 0.92
CA GLY A 217 -11.58 -9.38 1.21
C GLY A 217 -11.45 -10.54 2.20
N VAL A 218 -12.45 -10.76 3.05
CA VAL A 218 -12.53 -12.00 3.87
C VAL A 218 -12.45 -13.24 2.97
N GLN A 219 -13.09 -13.20 1.79
CA GLN A 219 -12.81 -14.14 0.72
C GLN A 219 -11.87 -13.50 -0.30
N LYS A 220 -10.84 -14.26 -0.71
CA LYS A 220 -9.79 -13.82 -1.64
C LYS A 220 -10.27 -13.90 -3.10
N THR A 221 -11.39 -13.24 -3.40
CA THR A 221 -12.01 -13.18 -4.73
C THR A 221 -12.08 -11.75 -5.22
N LYS A 222 -11.78 -11.49 -6.51
CA LYS A 222 -11.94 -10.14 -7.10
C LYS A 222 -13.35 -9.61 -6.84
N GLY A 223 -13.48 -8.35 -6.41
CA GLY A 223 -14.79 -7.74 -6.19
C GLY A 223 -15.55 -8.28 -4.97
N PHE A 224 -14.86 -8.69 -3.91
CA PHE A 224 -15.51 -9.15 -2.68
C PHE A 224 -16.05 -7.99 -1.83
N TRP A 225 -15.25 -6.94 -1.65
CA TRP A 225 -15.61 -5.75 -0.87
C TRP A 225 -15.61 -4.50 -1.77
N VAL A 226 -16.09 -3.36 -1.29
CA VAL A 226 -16.30 -2.18 -2.16
C VAL A 226 -14.98 -1.52 -2.55
N GLY A 227 -14.16 -1.20 -1.57
CA GLY A 227 -12.97 -0.37 -1.73
C GLY A 227 -12.89 0.74 -0.68
N ILE A 228 -11.86 1.58 -0.81
CA ILE A 228 -11.59 2.74 0.04
C ILE A 228 -11.96 4.01 -0.70
N THR A 229 -12.72 4.87 -0.05
CA THR A 229 -13.16 6.15 -0.59
C THR A 229 -12.48 7.27 0.20
N LEU A 230 -11.57 8.01 -0.44
CA LEU A 230 -10.84 9.10 0.18
C LEU A 230 -11.51 10.44 -0.18
N TYR A 231 -12.08 11.10 0.82
CA TYR A 231 -12.57 12.48 0.74
C TYR A 231 -11.60 13.47 1.38
N SER A 232 -10.85 13.03 2.40
CA SER A 232 -9.94 13.87 3.17
C SER A 232 -8.92 14.63 2.33
N GLY A 233 -8.95 15.96 2.45
CA GLY A 233 -7.94 16.86 1.92
C GLY A 233 -6.67 16.96 2.78
N SER A 234 -6.49 16.13 3.81
CA SER A 234 -5.29 16.16 4.66
C SER A 234 -4.03 15.80 3.89
N ASN A 235 -3.00 16.64 3.96
CA ASN A 235 -1.71 16.36 3.33
C ASN A 235 -0.95 15.21 4.02
N ALA A 236 -1.38 14.79 5.22
CA ALA A 236 -0.79 13.69 5.97
C ALA A 236 -1.31 12.31 5.53
N ASN A 237 -2.33 12.24 4.67
CA ASN A 237 -2.81 10.98 4.10
C ASN A 237 -1.68 10.28 3.35
N VAL A 238 -1.40 9.02 3.70
CA VAL A 238 -0.27 8.27 3.16
C VAL A 238 -0.50 6.77 3.19
N MET A 239 -0.09 6.11 2.09
CA MET A 239 0.13 4.68 2.01
C MET A 239 1.58 4.43 1.54
N ASP A 240 2.35 3.71 2.35
CA ASP A 240 3.69 3.25 2.01
C ASP A 240 3.79 1.75 2.34
N TYR A 241 4.21 0.91 1.39
CA TYR A 241 4.21 -0.56 1.52
C TYR A 241 2.83 -1.14 1.90
N VAL A 242 1.81 -0.78 1.11
CA VAL A 242 0.42 -1.23 1.29
C VAL A 242 -0.03 -2.07 0.10
N ASP A 243 -0.69 -3.20 0.38
CA ASP A 243 -1.38 -4.02 -0.61
C ASP A 243 -2.89 -3.81 -0.50
N ILE A 244 -3.55 -3.51 -1.62
CA ILE A 244 -5.01 -3.41 -1.70
C ILE A 244 -5.52 -4.42 -2.74
N MET A 245 -6.29 -5.40 -2.26
CA MET A 245 -6.72 -6.55 -3.05
C MET A 245 -8.19 -6.87 -2.85
N HIS A 246 -8.79 -7.56 -3.84
CA HIS A 246 -10.14 -8.13 -3.78
C HIS A 246 -11.26 -7.09 -3.68
N ALA A 247 -10.98 -5.82 -3.92
CA ALA A 247 -11.97 -4.74 -3.90
C ALA A 247 -12.79 -4.69 -5.21
N GLY A 248 -13.77 -3.79 -5.28
CA GLY A 248 -14.57 -3.52 -6.49
C GLY A 248 -15.88 -4.30 -6.63
N SER A 249 -16.48 -4.76 -5.53
CA SER A 249 -17.79 -5.46 -5.56
C SER A 249 -18.90 -4.66 -6.26
N ARG A 250 -18.87 -3.34 -6.11
CA ARG A 250 -19.82 -2.39 -6.70
C ARG A 250 -19.12 -1.12 -7.14
N THR A 251 -19.81 -0.30 -7.93
CA THR A 251 -19.32 1.01 -8.36
C THR A 251 -19.04 1.89 -7.14
N ILE A 252 -17.81 2.41 -7.06
CA ILE A 252 -17.39 3.28 -5.94
C ILE A 252 -17.86 4.72 -6.17
N TYR A 253 -17.92 5.14 -7.44
CA TYR A 253 -18.41 6.43 -7.90
C TYR A 253 -18.97 6.30 -9.32
N SER A 254 -20.16 6.86 -9.55
CA SER A 254 -20.86 6.79 -10.85
C SER A 254 -20.89 5.35 -11.38
N THR A 255 -20.36 5.11 -12.58
CA THR A 255 -20.27 3.81 -13.24
C THR A 255 -18.95 3.08 -12.97
N THR A 256 -18.04 3.67 -12.20
CA THR A 256 -16.67 3.17 -12.04
C THR A 256 -16.51 2.36 -10.77
N LYS A 257 -15.88 1.18 -10.89
CA LYS A 257 -15.38 0.38 -9.77
C LYS A 257 -13.89 0.65 -9.57
N SER A 258 -13.43 0.83 -8.34
CA SER A 258 -11.99 0.85 -8.04
C SER A 258 -11.71 0.41 -6.60
N ALA A 259 -10.47 0.00 -6.35
CA ALA A 259 -10.02 -0.36 -5.01
C ALA A 259 -9.81 0.87 -4.11
N LEU A 260 -9.28 1.95 -4.70
CA LEU A 260 -9.15 3.25 -4.07
C LEU A 260 -9.77 4.33 -4.95
N PHE A 261 -10.59 5.19 -4.38
CA PHE A 261 -11.18 6.36 -5.03
C PHE A 261 -10.73 7.64 -4.34
N LEU A 262 -10.29 8.64 -5.11
CA LEU A 262 -9.97 9.98 -4.62
C LEU A 262 -11.03 10.96 -5.13
N SER A 263 -11.75 11.58 -4.21
CA SER A 263 -12.77 12.58 -4.52
C SER A 263 -12.15 13.96 -4.74
N GLY A 264 -12.21 14.48 -5.97
CA GLY A 264 -11.73 15.82 -6.24
C GLY A 264 -12.62 16.97 -5.74
N GLY A 265 -13.92 16.74 -5.58
CA GLY A 265 -14.85 17.72 -5.01
C GLY A 265 -14.50 18.15 -3.57
N SER A 266 -13.78 17.29 -2.83
CA SER A 266 -13.29 17.55 -1.47
C SER A 266 -11.79 17.80 -1.42
N LYS A 267 -11.13 18.01 -2.57
CA LYS A 267 -9.67 18.18 -2.69
C LYS A 267 -8.90 17.03 -2.03
N ALA A 268 -9.42 15.80 -2.15
CA ALA A 268 -8.81 14.64 -1.55
C ALA A 268 -7.37 14.49 -2.06
N GLN A 269 -6.43 14.22 -1.16
CA GLN A 269 -5.03 14.08 -1.52
C GLN A 269 -4.35 12.97 -0.73
N ILE A 270 -3.38 12.30 -1.35
CA ILE A 270 -2.64 11.18 -0.73
C ILE A 270 -1.24 11.05 -1.33
N ALA A 271 -0.29 10.58 -0.51
CA ALA A 271 1.01 10.08 -0.95
C ALA A 271 0.98 8.54 -1.06
N LEU A 272 1.42 8.00 -2.20
CA LEU A 272 1.44 6.55 -2.47
C LEU A 272 2.85 6.09 -2.84
N LYS A 273 3.43 5.21 -2.03
CA LYS A 273 4.77 4.68 -2.26
C LYS A 273 4.81 3.17 -2.06
N ASN A 274 5.52 2.45 -2.92
CA ASN A 274 5.75 1.00 -2.77
C ASN A 274 4.44 0.18 -2.62
N CYS A 275 3.30 0.67 -3.13
CA CYS A 275 2.00 0.03 -2.96
C CYS A 275 1.71 -0.96 -4.08
N LEU A 276 0.94 -2.00 -3.78
CA LEU A 276 0.43 -2.97 -4.75
C LEU A 276 -1.10 -2.87 -4.81
N PHE A 277 -1.62 -2.66 -6.01
CA PHE A 277 -3.04 -2.75 -6.29
C PHE A 277 -3.28 -3.96 -7.19
N SER A 278 -3.78 -5.05 -6.62
CA SER A 278 -3.86 -6.32 -7.34
C SER A 278 -5.15 -7.09 -7.11
N GLN A 279 -5.59 -7.84 -8.11
CA GLN A 279 -6.77 -8.71 -8.02
C GLN A 279 -8.04 -7.95 -7.59
N ASN A 280 -8.22 -6.73 -8.08
CA ASN A 280 -9.44 -5.94 -7.86
C ASN A 280 -10.39 -6.08 -9.06
N ASP A 281 -11.70 -6.04 -8.81
CA ASP A 281 -12.72 -5.97 -9.85
C ASP A 281 -13.02 -4.52 -10.21
N GLY A 282 -12.22 -3.94 -11.11
CA GLY A 282 -12.26 -2.52 -11.43
C GLY A 282 -10.84 -1.99 -11.62
N TYR A 283 -10.67 -0.68 -11.46
CA TYR A 283 -9.34 -0.05 -11.42
C TYR A 283 -8.67 -0.28 -10.07
N GLY A 284 -7.34 -0.26 -10.03
CA GLY A 284 -6.63 -0.15 -8.75
C GLY A 284 -6.94 1.18 -8.07
N ILE A 285 -6.75 2.28 -8.81
CA ILE A 285 -7.04 3.64 -8.35
C ILE A 285 -7.94 4.36 -9.36
N TYR A 286 -8.90 5.12 -8.85
CA TYR A 286 -9.63 6.12 -9.60
C TYR A 286 -9.47 7.50 -8.95
N VAL A 287 -8.80 8.41 -9.67
CA VAL A 287 -8.67 9.82 -9.28
C VAL A 287 -9.71 10.63 -10.04
N TYR A 288 -10.69 11.16 -9.31
CA TYR A 288 -11.79 11.93 -9.91
C TYR A 288 -11.56 13.44 -9.77
N ASP A 289 -11.78 14.15 -10.88
CA ASP A 289 -11.84 15.61 -11.08
C ASP A 289 -11.26 16.47 -9.94
N GLY A 290 -9.93 16.52 -9.84
CA GLY A 290 -9.23 17.37 -8.87
C GLY A 290 -8.72 16.67 -7.61
N GLY A 291 -8.91 15.36 -7.47
CA GLY A 291 -8.17 14.55 -6.51
C GLY A 291 -6.66 14.62 -6.81
N LEU A 292 -5.82 14.56 -5.78
CA LEU A 292 -4.38 14.82 -5.94
C LEU A 292 -3.52 13.64 -5.46
N LEU A 293 -2.72 13.09 -6.38
CA LEU A 293 -1.58 12.25 -6.07
C LEU A 293 -0.40 13.16 -5.71
N ARG A 294 -0.21 13.43 -4.41
CA ARG A 294 0.82 14.36 -3.92
C ARG A 294 2.22 13.79 -4.11
N GLU A 295 2.36 12.49 -3.89
CA GLU A 295 3.55 11.70 -4.17
C GLU A 295 3.12 10.37 -4.79
N PHE A 296 3.90 9.86 -5.74
CA PHE A 296 3.67 8.58 -6.38
C PHE A 296 5.04 7.97 -6.71
N ALA A 297 5.41 6.86 -6.07
CA ALA A 297 6.71 6.22 -6.31
C ALA A 297 6.63 4.70 -6.21
N GLN A 298 7.16 4.00 -7.23
CA GLN A 298 7.37 2.54 -7.18
C GLN A 298 6.11 1.74 -6.83
N ASN A 299 4.96 2.15 -7.35
CA ASN A 299 3.70 1.44 -7.18
C ASN A 299 3.53 0.38 -8.28
N ALA A 300 2.85 -0.72 -7.96
CA ALA A 300 2.58 -1.80 -8.89
C ALA A 300 1.08 -2.04 -9.02
N PHE A 301 0.61 -2.20 -10.26
CA PHE A 301 -0.78 -2.51 -10.58
C PHE A 301 -0.83 -3.78 -11.41
N THR A 302 -1.43 -4.84 -10.89
CA THR A 302 -1.42 -6.16 -11.56
C THR A 302 -2.76 -6.85 -11.45
N SER A 303 -3.16 -7.62 -12.45
CA SER A 303 -4.34 -8.50 -12.36
C SER A 303 -5.66 -7.80 -11.95
N ASN A 304 -5.82 -6.50 -12.19
CA ASN A 304 -7.09 -5.79 -12.02
C ASN A 304 -8.02 -6.03 -13.23
N THR A 305 -9.34 -6.03 -13.05
CA THR A 305 -10.28 -6.25 -14.18
C THR A 305 -10.24 -5.12 -15.21
N GLU A 306 -9.99 -3.87 -14.78
CA GLU A 306 -9.80 -2.72 -15.67
C GLU A 306 -8.31 -2.39 -15.83
N ALA A 307 -7.97 -1.14 -16.17
CA ALA A 307 -6.59 -0.67 -16.10
C ALA A 307 -6.11 -0.50 -14.65
N GLY A 308 -4.80 -0.35 -14.44
CA GLY A 308 -4.26 -0.12 -13.10
C GLY A 308 -4.78 1.17 -12.46
N ILE A 309 -4.88 2.24 -13.25
CA ILE A 309 -5.31 3.55 -12.79
C ILE A 309 -6.13 4.29 -13.84
N LEU A 310 -7.12 5.06 -13.37
CA LEU A 310 -7.87 6.07 -14.12
C LEU A 310 -7.68 7.43 -13.44
N LEU A 311 -7.21 8.45 -14.16
CA LEU A 311 -6.96 9.79 -13.61
C LEU A 311 -7.23 10.91 -14.62
N ASP A 312 -7.20 12.16 -14.16
CA ASP A 312 -7.19 13.34 -15.03
C ASP A 312 -5.76 13.70 -15.51
N ALA A 313 -5.68 14.53 -16.54
CA ALA A 313 -4.41 14.97 -17.13
C ALA A 313 -3.46 15.65 -16.12
N ALA A 314 -3.98 16.31 -15.09
CA ALA A 314 -3.20 17.06 -14.13
C ALA A 314 -2.37 16.15 -13.21
N ASN A 315 -2.86 14.93 -12.96
CA ASN A 315 -2.16 13.96 -12.13
C ASN A 315 -1.13 13.12 -12.91
N VAL A 316 -1.14 13.12 -14.25
CA VAL A 316 -0.21 12.29 -15.05
C VAL A 316 1.25 12.67 -14.79
N ALA A 317 1.54 13.97 -14.67
CA ALA A 317 2.88 14.47 -14.37
C ALA A 317 3.36 14.17 -12.94
N LYS A 318 2.50 13.60 -12.08
CA LYS A 318 2.85 13.16 -10.73
C LYS A 318 3.31 11.72 -10.67
N LEU A 319 3.07 10.94 -11.72
CA LEU A 319 3.46 9.53 -11.78
C LEU A 319 4.97 9.40 -12.00
N ASP A 320 5.62 8.50 -11.28
CA ASP A 320 7.02 8.17 -11.49
C ASP A 320 7.20 7.12 -12.59
N ALA A 321 8.40 7.09 -13.18
CA ALA A 321 8.75 6.16 -14.25
C ALA A 321 8.95 4.71 -13.76
N ALA A 322 9.15 4.47 -12.46
CA ALA A 322 9.41 3.14 -11.92
C ALA A 322 8.14 2.38 -11.53
N SER A 323 7.00 3.06 -11.40
CA SER A 323 5.71 2.40 -11.24
C SER A 323 5.33 1.56 -12.46
N THR A 324 4.68 0.43 -12.23
CA THR A 324 4.32 -0.55 -13.27
C THR A 324 2.81 -0.73 -13.37
N PHE A 325 2.30 -0.73 -14.60
CA PHE A 325 0.89 -0.97 -14.91
C PHE A 325 0.72 -2.20 -15.81
N THR A 326 1.80 -2.96 -15.95
CA THR A 326 1.94 -4.16 -16.77
C THR A 326 1.98 -5.36 -15.83
N GLY A 327 0.94 -6.20 -15.86
CA GLY A 327 0.85 -7.31 -14.90
C GLY A 327 -0.44 -8.09 -14.98
N GLY A 328 -1.03 -8.18 -16.18
CA GLY A 328 -2.31 -8.85 -16.40
C GLY A 328 -3.53 -8.03 -15.98
N ASN A 329 -3.41 -6.69 -15.93
CA ASN A 329 -4.59 -5.84 -15.86
C ASN A 329 -5.44 -6.04 -17.13
N GLY A 330 -6.76 -5.83 -17.05
CA GLY A 330 -7.63 -5.91 -18.21
C GLY A 330 -7.14 -5.04 -19.36
N ARG A 331 -6.50 -3.91 -19.03
CA ARG A 331 -5.68 -3.11 -19.95
C ARG A 331 -4.39 -2.67 -19.26
N ASN A 332 -3.24 -3.01 -19.84
CA ASN A 332 -1.93 -2.62 -19.30
C ASN A 332 -1.55 -1.19 -19.75
N VAL A 333 -2.32 -0.21 -19.30
CA VAL A 333 -2.16 1.21 -19.63
C VAL A 333 -2.42 2.07 -18.39
N VAL A 334 -2.01 3.33 -18.46
CA VAL A 334 -2.50 4.39 -17.58
C VAL A 334 -3.64 5.11 -18.28
N GLU A 335 -4.86 5.04 -17.75
CA GLU A 335 -6.00 5.72 -18.39
C GLU A 335 -6.15 7.16 -17.95
N VAL A 336 -6.37 8.03 -18.94
CA VAL A 336 -6.58 9.45 -18.79
C VAL A 336 -7.99 9.78 -19.23
N THR A 337 -8.77 10.34 -18.30
CA THR A 337 -10.14 10.82 -18.54
C THR A 337 -10.17 12.00 -19.53
N PRO A 338 -11.31 12.27 -20.21
CA PRO A 338 -11.44 13.45 -21.04
C PRO A 338 -11.19 14.70 -20.19
N SER A 339 -10.11 15.42 -20.50
CA SER A 339 -9.57 16.49 -19.66
C SER A 339 -8.55 17.30 -20.47
N GLY A 340 -7.65 18.02 -19.81
CA GLY A 340 -6.63 18.76 -20.55
C GLY A 340 -5.50 19.32 -19.69
N ILE A 341 -4.44 19.69 -20.39
CA ILE A 341 -3.30 20.41 -19.83
C ILE A 341 -3.70 21.88 -19.68
N LYS A 342 -3.62 22.38 -18.45
CA LYS A 342 -4.03 23.73 -18.04
C LYS A 342 -3.02 24.32 -17.06
N GLY A 343 -3.12 25.62 -16.80
CA GLY A 343 -2.23 26.36 -15.91
C GLY A 343 -1.24 27.24 -16.68
N SER A 344 -0.22 27.75 -15.99
CA SER A 344 0.74 28.71 -16.54
C SER A 344 2.13 28.13 -16.83
N SER A 345 2.35 26.85 -16.53
CA SER A 345 3.65 26.18 -16.66
C SER A 345 3.59 25.01 -17.64
N GLU A 346 4.74 24.69 -18.25
CA GLU A 346 4.90 23.47 -19.05
C GLU A 346 4.66 22.23 -18.16
N VAL A 347 3.87 21.29 -18.67
CA VAL A 347 3.62 19.99 -18.06
C VAL A 347 4.35 18.93 -18.86
N VAL A 348 5.16 18.11 -18.17
CA VAL A 348 5.97 17.06 -18.78
C VAL A 348 5.36 15.70 -18.49
N TRP A 349 5.11 14.91 -19.52
CA TRP A 349 4.79 13.49 -19.37
C TRP A 349 6.04 12.67 -19.69
N ALA A 350 6.55 11.99 -18.66
CA ALA A 350 7.85 11.34 -18.71
C ALA A 350 7.84 9.95 -19.37
N GLY A 351 6.71 9.26 -19.36
CA GLY A 351 6.64 7.84 -19.71
C GLY A 351 7.13 6.94 -18.58
N PHE A 352 7.19 5.63 -18.85
CA PHE A 352 7.54 4.61 -17.88
C PHE A 352 8.72 3.76 -18.36
N ASN A 353 9.47 3.20 -17.42
CA ASN A 353 10.61 2.32 -17.72
C ASN A 353 10.17 1.07 -18.50
N ASP A 354 8.98 0.55 -18.22
CA ASP A 354 8.38 -0.61 -18.90
C ASP A 354 7.63 -0.25 -20.20
N LYS A 355 7.67 1.03 -20.61
CA LYS A 355 6.98 1.58 -21.79
C LYS A 355 5.46 1.45 -21.76
N THR A 356 4.84 1.37 -20.57
CA THR A 356 3.39 1.46 -20.40
C THR A 356 2.82 2.66 -21.20
N PRO A 357 1.77 2.46 -22.03
CA PRO A 357 1.10 3.57 -22.71
C PRO A 357 0.23 4.42 -21.77
N TYR A 358 0.11 5.71 -22.08
CA TYR A 358 -1.02 6.52 -21.60
C TYR A 358 -2.18 6.38 -22.58
N ARG A 359 -3.36 5.99 -22.10
CA ARG A 359 -4.57 5.86 -22.92
C ARG A 359 -5.55 6.99 -22.64
N ILE A 360 -5.75 7.87 -23.62
CA ILE A 360 -6.67 9.00 -23.54
C ILE A 360 -8.04 8.57 -24.02
N SER A 361 -9.04 8.72 -23.15
CA SER A 361 -10.36 8.14 -23.34
C SER A 361 -11.34 8.96 -24.17
N GLY A 362 -11.03 10.22 -24.48
CA GLY A 362 -11.91 11.12 -25.24
C GLY A 362 -11.23 12.43 -25.62
N ASP A 363 -11.98 13.54 -25.54
CA ASP A 363 -11.47 14.88 -25.85
C ASP A 363 -10.34 15.29 -24.89
N PHE A 364 -9.20 15.67 -25.46
CA PHE A 364 -8.03 16.12 -24.72
C PHE A 364 -7.57 17.49 -25.20
N THR A 365 -7.59 18.48 -24.31
CA THR A 365 -7.23 19.87 -24.64
C THR A 365 -5.86 20.25 -24.08
N VAL A 366 -5.15 21.11 -24.80
CA VAL A 366 -3.84 21.63 -24.40
C VAL A 366 -3.91 23.15 -24.43
N ASN A 367 -4.01 23.75 -23.24
CA ASN A 367 -4.11 25.20 -23.01
C ASN A 367 -2.87 25.77 -22.30
N SER A 368 -1.82 24.96 -22.16
CA SER A 368 -0.49 25.36 -21.68
C SER A 368 0.57 24.56 -22.44
N GLY A 369 1.85 24.69 -22.07
CA GLY A 369 2.90 23.84 -22.62
C GLY A 369 2.72 22.37 -22.23
N TRP A 370 2.71 21.49 -23.22
CA TRP A 370 2.71 20.04 -23.01
C TRP A 370 3.92 19.42 -23.69
N LYS A 371 4.82 18.85 -22.88
CA LYS A 371 6.03 18.19 -23.35
C LYS A 371 5.94 16.69 -23.12
N LEU A 372 6.25 15.93 -24.15
CA LEU A 372 6.39 14.49 -24.10
C LEU A 372 7.87 14.11 -24.17
N ASN A 373 8.33 13.32 -23.21
CA ASN A 373 9.70 12.79 -23.26
C ASN A 373 9.84 11.70 -24.34
N PRO A 374 11.07 11.45 -24.84
CA PRO A 374 11.32 10.37 -25.80
C PRO A 374 10.79 9.02 -25.32
N GLY A 375 10.17 8.26 -26.24
CA GLY A 375 9.63 6.93 -25.97
C GLY A 375 8.21 6.89 -25.40
N VAL A 376 7.60 8.04 -25.09
CA VAL A 376 6.19 8.09 -24.66
C VAL A 376 5.28 7.52 -25.75
N THR A 377 4.34 6.67 -25.34
CA THR A 377 3.26 6.15 -26.19
C THR A 377 1.92 6.66 -25.70
N LEU A 378 1.17 7.32 -26.58
CA LEU A 378 -0.21 7.73 -26.40
C LEU A 378 -1.13 6.86 -27.24
N GLU A 379 -2.09 6.22 -26.57
CA GLU A 379 -3.18 5.49 -27.20
C GLU A 379 -4.47 6.29 -27.09
N MET A 380 -5.17 6.43 -28.20
CA MET A 380 -6.41 7.21 -28.29
C MET A 380 -7.59 6.25 -28.40
N ASN A 381 -8.59 6.40 -27.53
CA ASN A 381 -9.85 5.69 -27.68
C ASN A 381 -10.56 6.09 -28.98
N ARG A 382 -11.55 5.30 -29.38
CA ARG A 382 -12.34 5.55 -30.58
C ARG A 382 -12.91 6.97 -30.56
N ASP A 383 -12.74 7.67 -31.67
CA ASP A 383 -13.17 9.05 -31.89
C ASP A 383 -12.58 10.13 -30.95
N ALA A 384 -11.65 9.76 -30.05
CA ALA A 384 -10.92 10.71 -29.22
C ALA A 384 -10.10 11.69 -30.07
N VAL A 385 -9.85 12.89 -29.54
CA VAL A 385 -9.16 13.98 -30.24
C VAL A 385 -8.17 14.67 -29.32
N ILE A 386 -7.01 15.05 -29.87
CA ILE A 386 -6.08 15.96 -29.21
C ILE A 386 -6.27 17.34 -29.83
N ARG A 387 -6.55 18.36 -29.01
CA ARG A 387 -6.70 19.75 -29.44
C ARG A 387 -5.65 20.62 -28.76
N ILE A 388 -4.73 21.15 -29.54
CA ILE A 388 -3.78 22.16 -29.09
C ILE A 388 -4.40 23.52 -29.37
N ASN A 389 -4.87 24.17 -28.31
CA ASN A 389 -5.54 25.46 -28.41
C ASN A 389 -4.53 26.60 -28.50
N THR A 390 -4.99 27.79 -28.86
CA THR A 390 -4.15 28.96 -29.15
C THR A 390 -3.16 29.31 -28.03
N GLU A 391 -3.53 29.05 -26.77
CA GLU A 391 -2.73 29.36 -25.57
C GLU A 391 -1.69 28.27 -25.24
N GLY A 392 -1.83 27.06 -25.79
CA GLY A 392 -0.98 25.92 -25.48
C GLY A 392 0.03 25.60 -26.58
N TYR A 393 0.89 24.61 -26.32
CA TYR A 393 1.73 24.01 -27.37
C TYR A 393 2.01 22.53 -27.06
N LEU A 394 2.32 21.76 -28.10
CA LEU A 394 2.83 20.39 -27.96
C LEU A 394 4.30 20.32 -28.38
N SER A 395 5.16 19.92 -27.46
CA SER A 395 6.55 19.57 -27.74
C SER A 395 6.74 18.05 -27.64
N ALA A 396 6.66 17.36 -28.78
CA ALA A 396 6.94 15.93 -28.87
C ALA A 396 8.20 15.68 -29.70
N LYS A 397 9.34 15.68 -29.00
CA LYS A 397 10.66 15.45 -29.58
C LYS A 397 11.24 14.12 -29.10
N GLY A 398 11.04 13.08 -29.89
CA GLY A 398 11.64 11.77 -29.69
C GLY A 398 13.09 11.71 -30.19
N THR A 399 13.65 10.51 -30.15
CA THR A 399 14.93 10.17 -30.79
C THR A 399 14.72 9.03 -31.78
N ALA A 400 15.73 8.76 -32.63
CA ALA A 400 15.66 7.64 -33.57
C ALA A 400 15.38 6.28 -32.88
N SER A 401 15.88 6.09 -31.66
CA SER A 401 15.70 4.86 -30.87
C SER A 401 14.50 4.92 -29.91
N GLN A 402 14.04 6.10 -29.53
CA GLN A 402 12.92 6.32 -28.61
C GLN A 402 11.92 7.27 -29.25
N LYS A 403 11.21 6.77 -30.26
CA LYS A 403 10.15 7.53 -30.93
C LYS A 403 8.98 7.77 -29.99
N ILE A 404 8.36 8.93 -30.11
CA ILE A 404 7.09 9.22 -29.45
C ILE A 404 5.97 8.71 -30.35
N THR A 405 5.01 7.98 -29.80
CA THR A 405 3.94 7.32 -30.59
C THR A 405 2.58 7.91 -30.22
N PHE A 406 1.79 8.26 -31.24
CA PHE A 406 0.38 8.61 -31.15
C PHE A 406 -0.40 7.63 -32.03
N THR A 407 -1.26 6.81 -31.43
CA THR A 407 -1.96 5.75 -32.18
C THR A 407 -3.36 5.49 -31.61
N GLY A 408 -4.20 4.80 -32.37
CA GLY A 408 -5.48 4.32 -31.87
C GLY A 408 -5.30 3.13 -30.92
N ALA A 409 -6.12 3.02 -29.88
CA ALA A 409 -6.04 1.93 -28.90
C ALA A 409 -6.12 0.52 -29.54
N ASP A 410 -6.90 0.37 -30.61
CA ASP A 410 -7.02 -0.90 -31.35
C ASP A 410 -6.09 -0.97 -32.57
N ARG A 411 -5.29 0.08 -32.82
CA ARG A 411 -4.31 0.18 -33.93
C ARG A 411 -4.89 -0.09 -35.33
N THR A 412 -6.20 0.14 -35.50
CA THR A 412 -6.89 0.03 -36.79
C THR A 412 -6.90 1.37 -37.51
N ALA A 413 -6.88 1.39 -38.85
CA ALA A 413 -6.96 2.63 -39.60
C ALA A 413 -8.24 3.41 -39.27
N ALA A 414 -8.17 4.75 -39.26
CA ALA A 414 -9.31 5.63 -38.97
C ALA A 414 -10.03 5.32 -37.64
N TYR A 415 -9.28 5.05 -36.57
CA TYR A 415 -9.81 4.69 -35.26
C TYR A 415 -10.20 5.88 -34.40
N TRP A 416 -9.33 6.89 -34.33
CA TRP A 416 -9.54 8.10 -33.54
C TRP A 416 -9.62 9.34 -34.45
N LYS A 417 -10.05 10.49 -33.91
CA LYS A 417 -10.35 11.66 -34.74
C LYS A 417 -9.09 12.31 -35.33
N GLY A 418 -7.98 12.26 -34.60
CA GLY A 418 -6.70 12.87 -34.97
C GLY A 418 -6.27 13.99 -34.01
N LEU A 419 -5.12 14.59 -34.31
CA LEU A 419 -4.55 15.72 -33.59
C LEU A 419 -4.82 17.00 -34.38
N ILE A 420 -5.29 18.05 -33.71
CA ILE A 420 -5.47 19.37 -34.31
C ILE A 420 -4.74 20.46 -33.53
N CYS A 421 -4.00 21.29 -34.25
CA CYS A 421 -3.26 22.44 -33.72
C CYS A 421 -3.86 23.76 -34.21
N TYR A 422 -4.26 24.60 -33.27
CA TYR A 422 -4.67 26.00 -33.46
C TYR A 422 -3.60 26.99 -32.97
N SER A 423 -2.55 26.50 -32.32
CA SER A 423 -1.53 27.31 -31.65
C SER A 423 -0.53 27.94 -32.61
N GLN A 424 -0.18 29.18 -32.31
CA GLN A 424 0.84 29.97 -33.02
C GLN A 424 2.24 29.81 -32.40
N ASP A 425 2.37 29.03 -31.31
CA ASP A 425 3.64 28.86 -30.61
C ASP A 425 4.62 28.04 -31.48
N ALA A 426 5.83 28.57 -31.68
CA ALA A 426 6.85 27.90 -32.48
C ALA A 426 7.37 26.60 -31.86
N LYS A 427 7.06 26.33 -30.58
CA LYS A 427 7.40 25.08 -29.89
C LYS A 427 6.52 23.90 -30.30
N ASN A 428 5.46 24.13 -31.06
CA ASN A 428 4.65 23.05 -31.62
C ASN A 428 5.50 22.18 -32.55
N GLN A 429 5.80 20.96 -32.13
CA GLN A 429 6.65 20.06 -32.88
C GLN A 429 6.32 18.58 -32.69
N LEU A 430 6.47 17.84 -33.79
CA LEU A 430 6.55 16.39 -33.86
C LEU A 430 7.90 16.05 -34.53
N GLU A 431 8.83 15.51 -33.75
CA GLU A 431 10.16 15.14 -34.23
C GLU A 431 10.50 13.71 -33.78
N ASN A 432 10.95 12.86 -34.71
CA ASN A 432 11.19 11.43 -34.46
C ASN A 432 9.98 10.76 -33.78
N ALA A 433 8.81 10.92 -34.39
CA ALA A 433 7.55 10.42 -33.86
C ALA A 433 6.88 9.42 -34.80
N GLU A 434 5.80 8.82 -34.32
CA GLU A 434 4.83 8.07 -35.11
C GLU A 434 3.43 8.61 -34.82
N VAL A 435 2.69 8.96 -35.86
CA VAL A 435 1.26 9.33 -35.75
C VAL A 435 0.46 8.44 -36.69
N SER A 436 -0.37 7.58 -36.11
CA SER A 436 -1.11 6.58 -36.88
C SER A 436 -2.59 6.54 -36.51
N ASN A 437 -3.39 5.97 -37.41
CA ASN A 437 -4.76 5.52 -37.15
C ASN A 437 -5.79 6.64 -36.84
N GLY A 438 -5.50 7.89 -37.15
CA GLY A 438 -6.41 9.03 -37.00
C GLY A 438 -7.38 9.18 -38.20
N GLY A 439 -8.26 10.18 -38.12
CA GLY A 439 -9.23 10.48 -39.18
C GLY A 439 -10.46 9.56 -39.20
N SER A 440 -10.95 9.09 -38.05
CA SER A 440 -12.24 8.36 -37.98
C SER A 440 -13.40 9.21 -38.53
N THR A 441 -13.44 10.47 -38.12
CA THR A 441 -14.40 11.48 -38.55
C THR A 441 -13.69 12.78 -38.95
N ALA A 442 -14.42 13.70 -39.58
CA ALA A 442 -13.85 14.98 -40.00
C ALA A 442 -13.35 15.75 -38.76
N ILE A 443 -12.08 16.14 -38.77
CA ILE A 443 -11.43 16.84 -37.67
C ILE A 443 -11.68 18.35 -37.75
N VAL A 444 -11.65 18.93 -38.95
CA VAL A 444 -11.99 20.33 -39.24
C VAL A 444 -12.32 20.51 -40.73
N SER A 445 -13.19 21.48 -41.07
CA SER A 445 -13.56 21.85 -42.45
C SER A 445 -13.95 20.68 -43.37
N GLY A 446 -14.65 19.68 -42.81
CA GLY A 446 -15.05 18.47 -43.55
C GLY A 446 -13.90 17.52 -43.91
N LYS A 447 -12.66 17.80 -43.50
CA LYS A 447 -11.49 16.96 -43.78
C LYS A 447 -11.23 15.99 -42.64
N LYS A 448 -10.88 14.75 -42.98
CA LYS A 448 -10.34 13.73 -42.06
C LYS A 448 -8.82 13.76 -42.16
N ALA A 449 -8.10 13.69 -41.04
CA ALA A 449 -6.64 13.62 -41.06
C ALA A 449 -6.06 12.99 -39.78
N ASN A 450 -4.82 12.50 -39.85
CA ASN A 450 -4.05 12.19 -38.64
C ASN A 450 -3.67 13.48 -37.90
N ILE A 451 -3.14 14.46 -38.63
CA ILE A 451 -2.67 15.74 -38.11
C ILE A 451 -3.34 16.86 -38.90
N ALA A 452 -3.95 17.81 -38.21
CA ALA A 452 -4.48 19.04 -38.76
C ALA A 452 -3.80 20.26 -38.12
N ILE A 453 -3.33 21.21 -38.94
CA ILE A 453 -2.87 22.53 -38.49
C ILE A 453 -3.83 23.54 -39.09
N TYR A 454 -4.57 24.24 -38.25
CA TYR A 454 -5.69 25.05 -38.69
C TYR A 454 -5.80 26.31 -37.86
N GLY A 455 -5.94 27.47 -38.51
CA GLY A 455 -6.07 28.74 -37.81
C GLY A 455 -5.04 29.76 -38.26
N THR A 456 -5.39 31.03 -38.14
CA THR A 456 -4.52 32.15 -38.52
C THR A 456 -3.18 32.04 -37.80
N LYS A 457 -2.09 31.85 -38.56
CA LYS A 457 -0.72 31.69 -38.07
C LYS A 457 -0.49 30.48 -37.16
N ALA A 458 -1.41 29.51 -37.12
CA ALA A 458 -1.17 28.26 -36.43
C ALA A 458 0.04 27.56 -37.07
N VAL A 459 0.95 27.02 -36.26
CA VAL A 459 2.22 26.48 -36.75
C VAL A 459 2.56 25.16 -36.07
N MET A 460 3.16 24.24 -36.82
CA MET A 460 3.78 23.04 -36.25
C MET A 460 4.92 22.54 -37.14
N ALA A 461 6.08 22.26 -36.55
CA ALA A 461 7.17 21.58 -37.23
C ALA A 461 6.97 20.05 -37.15
N ILE A 462 6.99 19.37 -38.29
CA ILE A 462 6.82 17.91 -38.38
C ILE A 462 8.01 17.35 -39.16
N LYS A 463 8.89 16.61 -38.47
CA LYS A 463 10.14 16.08 -39.03
C LYS A 463 10.41 14.66 -38.56
N ASN A 464 11.03 13.85 -39.40
CA ASN A 464 11.42 12.46 -39.10
C ASN A 464 10.27 11.63 -38.51
N THR A 465 9.04 11.91 -38.92
CA THR A 465 7.84 11.33 -38.35
C THR A 465 7.22 10.34 -39.33
N ARG A 466 6.82 9.17 -38.84
CA ARG A 466 6.04 8.20 -39.62
C ARG A 466 4.55 8.51 -39.46
N ILE A 467 3.85 8.75 -40.56
CA ILE A 467 2.44 9.15 -40.57
C ILE A 467 1.64 8.15 -41.39
N SER A 468 0.75 7.38 -40.73
CA SER A 468 0.11 6.25 -41.42
C SER A 468 -1.33 5.95 -41.02
N GLY A 469 -2.03 5.19 -41.86
CA GLY A 469 -3.34 4.63 -41.50
C GLY A 469 -4.44 5.67 -41.29
N SER A 470 -4.32 6.86 -41.90
CA SER A 470 -5.35 7.89 -41.77
C SER A 470 -6.61 7.54 -42.56
N GLY A 471 -7.79 7.82 -41.98
CA GLY A 471 -9.07 7.82 -42.69
C GLY A 471 -9.26 8.98 -43.69
N GLY A 472 -8.26 9.86 -43.82
CA GLY A 472 -8.19 10.90 -44.84
C GLY A 472 -6.73 11.24 -45.16
N TYR A 473 -6.34 12.50 -44.97
CA TYR A 473 -4.98 12.98 -45.21
C TYR A 473 -4.02 12.58 -44.09
N GLY A 474 -2.74 12.38 -44.41
CA GLY A 474 -1.71 12.27 -43.37
C GLY A 474 -1.59 13.59 -42.59
N VAL A 475 -1.39 14.70 -43.31
CA VAL A 475 -1.33 16.06 -42.77
C VAL A 475 -2.26 16.97 -43.56
N TYR A 476 -3.08 17.75 -42.86
CA TYR A 476 -3.92 18.80 -43.42
C TYR A 476 -3.54 20.16 -42.83
N VAL A 477 -3.27 21.16 -43.68
CA VAL A 477 -2.91 22.53 -43.28
C VAL A 477 -3.82 23.50 -44.00
N ALA A 478 -4.48 24.41 -43.27
CA ALA A 478 -5.36 25.39 -43.90
C ALA A 478 -5.57 26.65 -43.04
N TYR A 479 -6.28 27.63 -43.61
CA TYR A 479 -6.74 28.85 -42.93
C TYR A 479 -5.58 29.70 -42.36
N GLY A 480 -4.55 29.94 -43.19
CA GLY A 480 -3.39 30.74 -42.82
C GLY A 480 -2.42 30.06 -41.83
N ALA A 481 -2.56 28.75 -41.64
CA ALA A 481 -1.63 27.93 -40.88
C ALA A 481 -0.42 27.51 -41.72
N SER A 482 0.64 27.02 -41.06
CA SER A 482 1.84 26.52 -41.73
C SER A 482 2.46 25.30 -41.06
N ALA A 483 3.03 24.42 -41.88
CA ALA A 483 4.01 23.43 -41.47
C ALA A 483 5.41 23.86 -41.97
N ASN A 484 6.45 23.13 -41.59
CA ASN A 484 7.77 23.26 -42.22
C ASN A 484 7.71 23.00 -43.73
N THR A 485 8.53 23.73 -44.50
CA THR A 485 8.51 23.72 -45.97
C THR A 485 8.81 22.35 -46.58
N ASP A 486 9.58 21.53 -45.86
CA ASP A 486 9.97 20.17 -46.22
C ASP A 486 9.04 19.09 -45.61
N VAL A 487 7.84 19.42 -45.11
CA VAL A 487 6.93 18.47 -44.43
C VAL A 487 6.66 17.19 -45.23
N THR A 488 6.62 17.27 -46.56
CA THR A 488 6.42 16.10 -47.43
C THR A 488 7.67 15.21 -47.50
N SER A 489 8.86 15.79 -47.61
CA SER A 489 10.12 15.04 -47.78
C SER A 489 10.81 14.67 -46.47
N ALA A 490 10.54 15.40 -45.39
CA ALA A 490 11.13 15.17 -44.06
C ALA A 490 10.45 14.03 -43.29
N ASN A 491 9.40 13.42 -43.83
CA ASN A 491 8.55 12.45 -43.14
C ASN A 491 8.24 11.24 -44.03
N THR A 492 7.82 10.14 -43.41
CA THR A 492 7.42 8.92 -44.13
C THR A 492 5.91 8.75 -44.03
N TYR A 493 5.26 8.46 -45.15
CA TYR A 493 3.81 8.35 -45.23
C TYR A 493 3.38 7.02 -45.83
N GLU A 494 2.42 6.35 -45.20
CA GLU A 494 1.98 5.02 -45.59
C GLU A 494 0.48 4.83 -45.33
N ALA A 495 -0.22 4.16 -46.26
CA ALA A 495 -1.62 3.72 -46.05
C ALA A 495 -2.59 4.81 -45.56
N ASN A 496 -2.44 6.05 -46.05
CA ASN A 496 -3.44 7.11 -45.85
C ASN A 496 -4.54 6.99 -46.92
N SER A 497 -5.80 7.20 -46.54
CA SER A 497 -6.95 7.02 -47.44
C SER A 497 -7.06 8.11 -48.51
N GLN A 498 -6.41 9.27 -48.29
CA GLN A 498 -6.28 10.36 -49.24
C GLN A 498 -4.79 10.72 -49.42
N THR A 499 -4.49 11.83 -50.10
CA THR A 499 -3.11 12.27 -50.30
C THR A 499 -2.39 12.47 -48.96
N ASN A 500 -1.08 12.27 -48.97
CA ASN A 500 -0.26 12.32 -47.76
C ASN A 500 -0.29 13.69 -47.08
N VAL A 501 -0.27 14.76 -47.88
CA VAL A 501 -0.30 16.14 -47.41
C VAL A 501 -1.28 16.95 -48.26
N LEU A 502 -2.10 17.77 -47.62
CA LEU A 502 -2.91 18.81 -48.24
C LEU A 502 -2.64 20.14 -47.55
N ILE A 503 -2.22 21.15 -48.31
CA ILE A 503 -2.02 22.52 -47.85
C ILE A 503 -2.95 23.44 -48.66
N GLU A 504 -3.97 23.98 -48.01
CA GLU A 504 -4.86 24.99 -48.57
C GLU A 504 -4.33 26.38 -48.16
N LYS A 505 -3.98 27.19 -49.16
CA LYS A 505 -3.41 28.53 -48.96
C LYS A 505 -4.47 29.57 -48.60
#